data_AF-A0A9P9EAQ9-F1
#
_entry.id   AF-A0A9P9EAQ9-F1
#
_cell.length_a   1.000
_cell.length_b   1.000
_cell.length_c   1.000
_cell.angle_alpha   90.00
_cell.angle_beta   90.00
_cell.angle_gamma   90.00
#
_symmetry.space_group_name_H-M   'P 1'
#
loop_
_entity.id
_entity.type
_entity.pdbx_description
1 polymer ?
#
loop_
_entity_poly.entity_id
_entity_poly.type
_entity_poly.pdbx_seq_one_letter_code
_entity_poly.pdbx_strand_id
1 'polypeptide(L)'
;DSLTFRRRFAWEGKPEVDWTEWDNEDRSSLDPNTYQDQYIPQENQATCQEHYDKSPEIQILLDLFKSLGRIDAFSVLFPRAVTCMRFGDEMADCYDIQAVVGTIAAIRSGLQTSTFDHLTDLRLELPSTYFVEQTVDGMDQEARNRLKHLYIRILDQTGVAGCHEWLGTLLDDDSDALDGTTELDFNSPNPYPFSNLQFEYPNIDHQLGLWEFVSSCRNLESLGIEATHYLDLTMLRFGEAPALLNLRVLTLSRLYITSSSLINLCNRNMPLSTSTEYQPCQLQRLSLKDVKIYEDGGDWDEVFTFLLVHCPRLEVVWFHLLTYFCEH
;
A
#
# COMPACT_ATOMS: atom_id res chain seq x y z
N ASP A 1 2.50 -30.30 11.61
CA ASP A 1 3.37 -30.03 10.46
C ASP A 1 2.78 -28.91 9.61
N SER A 2 3.31 -27.69 9.76
CA SER A 2 2.88 -26.51 9.01
C SER A 2 3.60 -26.48 7.65
N LEU A 3 2.88 -26.76 6.57
CA LEU A 3 3.38 -26.60 5.21
C LEU A 3 3.38 -25.11 4.86
N THR A 4 4.53 -24.45 4.98
CA THR A 4 4.71 -23.09 4.46
C THR A 4 4.96 -23.17 2.95
N PHE A 5 3.92 -22.95 2.15
CA PHE A 5 4.07 -22.84 0.71
C PHE A 5 4.58 -21.44 0.35
N ARG A 6 5.86 -21.34 -0.01
CA ARG A 6 6.49 -20.07 -0.44
C ARG A 6 6.92 -20.22 -1.89
N ARG A 7 6.07 -19.81 -2.83
CA ARG A 7 6.45 -19.73 -4.25
C ARG A 7 6.81 -18.28 -4.58
N ARG A 8 8.09 -18.04 -4.89
CA ARG A 8 8.50 -16.78 -5.53
C ARG A 8 8.11 -16.87 -7.00
N PHE A 9 7.32 -15.91 -7.47
CA PHE A 9 7.22 -15.63 -8.89
C PHE A 9 8.45 -14.81 -9.25
N ALA A 10 9.51 -15.48 -9.71
CA ALA A 10 10.66 -14.82 -10.30
C ALA A 10 10.40 -14.69 -11.80
N TRP A 11 10.55 -13.47 -12.32
CA TRP A 11 10.63 -13.23 -13.75
C TRP A 11 11.98 -13.76 -14.24
N GLU A 12 11.98 -14.84 -15.03
CA GLU A 12 13.17 -15.28 -15.77
C GLU A 12 13.37 -14.33 -16.96
N GLY A 13 14.12 -13.24 -16.74
CA GLY A 13 14.69 -12.48 -17.84
C GLY A 13 15.59 -13.38 -18.67
N LYS A 14 15.25 -13.58 -19.94
CA LYS A 14 16.11 -14.27 -20.91
C LYS A 14 17.24 -13.35 -21.42
N PRO A 15 18.32 -13.94 -21.98
CA PRO A 15 19.69 -13.46 -21.83
C PRO A 15 20.05 -12.28 -22.73
N GLU A 16 21.13 -11.60 -22.34
CA GLU A 16 21.89 -10.58 -23.08
C GLU A 16 21.69 -10.66 -24.59
N VAL A 17 21.07 -9.62 -25.15
CA VAL A 17 21.24 -9.32 -26.56
C VAL A 17 22.30 -8.22 -26.63
N ASP A 18 23.47 -8.62 -27.12
CA ASP A 18 24.59 -7.76 -27.44
C ASP A 18 24.19 -6.85 -28.61
N TRP A 19 24.04 -5.56 -28.34
CA TRP A 19 23.77 -4.53 -29.36
C TRP A 19 24.84 -3.46 -29.28
N THR A 20 26.06 -3.80 -29.70
CA THR A 20 26.93 -2.81 -30.32
C THR A 20 26.36 -2.42 -31.68
N GLU A 21 26.38 -1.11 -31.96
CA GLU A 21 25.98 -0.42 -33.19
C GLU A 21 24.54 0.11 -33.19
N TRP A 22 24.38 1.40 -32.85
CA TRP A 22 23.94 2.41 -33.81
C TRP A 22 24.29 3.81 -33.28
N ASP A 23 25.31 4.38 -33.92
CA ASP A 23 25.77 5.76 -33.74
C ASP A 23 25.30 6.58 -34.96
N ASN A 24 24.86 7.81 -34.69
CA ASN A 24 24.73 8.98 -35.58
C ASN A 24 23.58 9.02 -36.63
N GLU A 25 22.75 10.06 -36.55
CA GLU A 25 22.81 11.19 -37.51
C GLU A 25 21.97 12.42 -37.09
N ASP A 26 22.32 13.55 -37.71
CA ASP A 26 22.16 14.97 -37.37
C ASP A 26 20.76 15.64 -37.63
N ARG A 27 20.47 16.66 -36.80
CA ARG A 27 19.97 18.04 -37.11
C ARG A 27 18.59 18.36 -37.75
N SER A 28 17.91 19.29 -37.06
CA SER A 28 17.44 20.65 -37.49
C SER A 28 15.95 20.98 -37.74
N SER A 29 15.46 21.92 -36.90
CA SER A 29 14.63 23.13 -37.13
C SER A 29 13.20 23.09 -37.69
N LEU A 30 12.35 24.00 -37.14
CA LEU A 30 11.06 24.62 -37.59
C LEU A 30 9.85 24.23 -36.69
N ASP A 31 8.91 25.06 -36.24
CA ASP A 31 8.56 26.50 -36.33
C ASP A 31 7.44 26.74 -35.26
N PRO A 32 7.32 27.89 -34.55
CA PRO A 32 6.33 28.06 -33.49
C PRO A 32 5.11 28.82 -34.01
N ASN A 33 4.01 28.11 -34.30
CA ASN A 33 2.61 28.57 -34.16
C ASN A 33 1.66 27.63 -34.91
N THR A 34 1.03 26.71 -34.18
CA THR A 34 -0.31 26.20 -34.54
C THR A 34 -0.96 25.61 -33.28
N TYR A 35 -1.76 26.43 -32.61
CA TYR A 35 -2.78 25.96 -31.67
C TYR A 35 -3.93 25.38 -32.49
N GLN A 36 -4.08 24.06 -32.51
CA GLN A 36 -5.36 23.36 -32.67
C GLN A 36 -5.17 21.85 -32.44
N ASP A 37 -5.94 21.32 -31.49
CA ASP A 37 -6.11 19.91 -31.13
C ASP A 37 -4.84 19.14 -30.75
N GLN A 38 -4.43 19.27 -29.49
CA GLN A 38 -3.36 18.46 -28.90
C GLN A 38 -3.83 17.02 -28.71
N TYR A 39 -3.60 16.24 -29.75
CA TYR A 39 -3.26 14.83 -29.68
C TYR A 39 -2.19 14.64 -28.59
N ILE A 40 -2.57 14.03 -27.46
CA ILE A 40 -1.59 13.61 -26.45
C ILE A 40 -0.69 12.58 -27.13
N PRO A 41 0.63 12.81 -27.25
CA PRO A 41 1.51 11.83 -27.86
C PRO A 41 1.46 10.53 -27.06
N GLN A 42 1.16 9.42 -27.73
CA GLN A 42 1.20 8.06 -27.17
C GLN A 42 2.63 7.62 -26.76
N GLU A 43 3.63 8.50 -26.81
CA GLU A 43 5.04 8.17 -26.65
C GLU A 43 5.49 7.98 -25.18
N ASN A 44 4.63 8.27 -24.20
CA ASN A 44 4.88 7.92 -22.78
C ASN A 44 4.18 6.61 -22.36
N GLN A 45 3.65 5.82 -23.30
CA GLN A 45 3.12 4.49 -22.99
C GLN A 45 4.26 3.49 -22.87
N ALA A 46 4.38 2.90 -21.67
CA ALA A 46 5.22 1.76 -21.40
C ALA A 46 5.13 0.73 -22.54
N THR A 47 6.29 0.36 -23.08
CA THR A 47 6.40 -0.59 -24.18
C THR A 47 5.72 -1.92 -23.81
N CYS A 48 4.82 -2.35 -24.71
CA CYS A 48 3.98 -3.56 -24.65
C CYS A 48 4.53 -4.68 -23.76
N GLN A 49 3.83 -4.99 -22.68
CA GLN A 49 4.01 -6.28 -21.99
C GLN A 49 3.29 -7.39 -22.76
N GLU A 50 4.01 -8.45 -23.06
CA GLU A 50 3.43 -9.71 -23.53
C GLU A 50 2.38 -10.17 -22.51
N HIS A 51 1.12 -10.18 -22.93
CA HIS A 51 0.04 -10.79 -22.14
C HIS A 51 0.31 -12.29 -22.04
N TYR A 52 0.46 -12.78 -20.82
CA TYR A 52 0.62 -14.22 -20.56
C TYR A 52 -0.69 -14.75 -19.99
N ASP A 53 -1.31 -15.71 -20.70
CA ASP A 53 -2.48 -16.41 -20.17
C ASP A 53 -2.09 -17.15 -18.87
N LYS A 54 -2.54 -16.60 -17.73
CA LYS A 54 -2.36 -17.16 -16.38
C LYS A 54 -3.49 -18.09 -15.94
N SER A 55 -4.42 -18.43 -16.82
CA SER A 55 -5.54 -19.32 -16.50
C SER A 55 -5.09 -20.66 -15.89
N PRO A 56 -4.02 -21.33 -16.37
CA PRO A 56 -3.55 -22.57 -15.75
C PRO A 56 -3.09 -22.39 -14.29
N GLU A 57 -2.33 -21.33 -14.00
CA GLU A 57 -1.85 -21.03 -12.65
C GLU A 57 -2.98 -20.63 -11.71
N ILE A 58 -3.94 -19.85 -12.21
CA ILE A 58 -5.16 -19.48 -11.48
C ILE A 58 -5.96 -20.74 -11.12
N GLN A 59 -6.11 -21.68 -12.06
CA GLN A 59 -6.82 -22.93 -11.81
C GLN A 59 -6.13 -23.78 -10.74
N ILE A 60 -4.80 -23.84 -10.75
CA ILE A 60 -4.02 -24.53 -9.71
C ILE A 60 -4.27 -23.90 -8.33
N LEU A 61 -4.31 -22.56 -8.25
CA LEU A 61 -4.59 -21.87 -6.99
C LEU A 61 -6.00 -22.18 -6.46
N LEU A 62 -7.00 -22.17 -7.34
CA LEU A 62 -8.38 -22.52 -6.98
C LEU A 62 -8.51 -23.97 -6.49
N ASP A 63 -7.85 -24.90 -7.17
CA ASP A 63 -7.87 -26.31 -6.76
C ASP A 63 -7.10 -26.56 -5.48
N LEU A 64 -6.04 -25.77 -5.22
CA LEU A 64 -5.36 -25.77 -3.93
C LEU A 64 -6.33 -25.38 -2.81
N PHE A 65 -7.08 -24.29 -2.94
CA PHE A 65 -8.04 -23.87 -1.91
C PHE A 65 -9.08 -24.94 -1.61
N LYS A 66 -9.58 -25.64 -2.64
CA LYS A 66 -10.54 -26.76 -2.47
C LYS A 66 -9.92 -27.97 -1.78
N SER A 67 -8.62 -28.20 -1.97
CA SER A 67 -7.91 -29.36 -1.40
C SER A 67 -7.50 -29.17 0.06
N LEU A 68 -7.36 -27.91 0.49
CA LEU A 68 -6.98 -27.56 1.85
C LEU A 68 -8.20 -27.68 2.77
N GLY A 69 -8.04 -28.34 3.92
CA GLY A 69 -9.13 -28.52 4.89
C GLY A 69 -9.23 -27.41 5.94
N ARG A 70 -8.15 -26.65 6.17
CA ARG A 70 -8.08 -25.59 7.17
C ARG A 70 -6.89 -24.68 6.91
N ILE A 71 -7.11 -23.37 6.99
CA ILE A 71 -6.09 -22.32 6.92
C ILE A 71 -6.26 -21.40 8.14
N ASP A 72 -5.24 -21.35 8.99
CA ASP A 72 -5.20 -20.43 10.14
C ASP A 72 -4.45 -19.13 9.82
N ALA A 73 -3.52 -19.18 8.85
CA ALA A 73 -2.70 -18.07 8.40
C ALA A 73 -2.58 -18.05 6.87
N PHE A 74 -2.78 -16.89 6.25
CA PHE A 74 -2.72 -16.73 4.81
C PHE A 74 -1.91 -15.50 4.41
N SER A 75 -1.08 -15.64 3.37
CA SER A 75 -0.25 -14.56 2.89
C SER A 75 -0.26 -14.50 1.36
N VAL A 76 -0.47 -13.29 0.84
CA VAL A 76 -0.39 -12.97 -0.58
C VAL A 76 0.76 -12.00 -0.78
N LEU A 77 1.60 -12.29 -1.77
CA LEU A 77 2.74 -11.45 -2.13
C LEU A 77 2.78 -11.27 -3.65
N PHE A 78 2.41 -10.09 -4.11
CA PHE A 78 2.63 -9.67 -5.49
C PHE A 78 4.08 -9.18 -5.69
N PRO A 79 4.59 -9.18 -6.93
CA PRO A 79 5.81 -8.45 -7.25
C PRO A 79 5.58 -6.94 -7.08
N ARG A 80 6.63 -6.21 -6.71
CA ARG A 80 6.64 -4.74 -6.73
C ARG A 80 6.92 -4.25 -8.15
N ALA A 81 6.31 -3.13 -8.51
CA ALA A 81 6.74 -2.28 -9.62
C ALA A 81 7.54 -1.11 -9.07
N VAL A 82 8.59 -0.70 -9.78
CA VAL A 82 9.40 0.47 -9.43
C VAL A 82 9.61 1.34 -10.67
N THR A 83 9.81 2.63 -10.45
CA THR A 83 10.38 3.53 -11.46
C THR A 83 11.90 3.36 -11.46
N CYS A 84 12.50 3.24 -12.63
CA CYS A 84 13.95 3.08 -12.79
C CYS A 84 14.48 3.80 -14.04
N MET A 85 15.77 4.16 -14.02
CA MET A 85 16.50 4.56 -15.23
C MET A 85 16.88 3.30 -15.95
N ARG A 86 16.49 3.20 -17.21
CA ARG A 86 17.08 2.24 -18.12
C ARG A 86 17.62 3.01 -19.31
N PHE A 87 18.94 2.91 -19.52
CA PHE A 87 19.63 3.51 -20.67
C PHE A 87 19.50 5.04 -20.79
N GLY A 88 19.29 5.73 -19.67
CA GLY A 88 19.10 7.19 -19.66
C GLY A 88 17.64 7.63 -19.77
N ASP A 89 16.71 6.70 -20.00
CA ASP A 89 15.27 6.95 -20.00
C ASP A 89 14.64 6.52 -18.67
N GLU A 90 13.72 7.34 -18.18
CA GLU A 90 12.88 7.01 -17.04
C GLU A 90 11.78 6.04 -17.48
N MET A 91 11.75 4.86 -16.87
CA MET A 91 10.76 3.83 -17.15
C MET A 91 10.08 3.35 -15.88
N ALA A 92 8.78 3.11 -15.95
CA ALA A 92 8.03 2.44 -14.90
C ALA A 92 7.84 0.96 -15.24
N ASP A 93 8.12 0.08 -14.27
CA ASP A 93 7.65 -1.30 -14.36
C ASP A 93 6.11 -1.31 -14.42
N CYS A 94 5.55 -2.16 -15.28
CA CYS A 94 4.11 -2.34 -15.42
C CYS A 94 3.67 -3.73 -14.97
N TYR A 95 2.36 -3.90 -14.80
CA TYR A 95 1.75 -5.18 -14.46
C TYR A 95 0.97 -5.76 -15.64
N ASP A 96 0.96 -7.08 -15.78
CA ASP A 96 -0.09 -7.74 -16.55
C ASP A 96 -1.40 -7.60 -15.76
N ILE A 97 -2.22 -6.61 -16.14
CA ILE A 97 -3.45 -6.25 -15.42
C ILE A 97 -4.41 -7.44 -15.39
N GLN A 98 -4.50 -8.21 -16.47
CA GLN A 98 -5.40 -9.37 -16.53
C GLN A 98 -4.93 -10.48 -15.59
N ALA A 99 -3.62 -10.72 -15.49
CA ALA A 99 -3.05 -11.65 -14.53
C ALA A 99 -3.31 -11.21 -13.08
N VAL A 100 -3.15 -9.92 -12.78
CA VAL A 100 -3.42 -9.36 -11.45
C VAL A 100 -4.90 -9.54 -11.10
N VAL A 101 -5.81 -9.06 -11.94
CA VAL A 101 -7.27 -9.15 -11.74
C VAL A 101 -7.70 -10.61 -11.58
N GLY A 102 -7.23 -11.52 -12.44
CA GLY A 102 -7.55 -12.94 -12.36
C GLY A 102 -7.04 -13.59 -11.06
N THR A 103 -5.85 -13.23 -10.60
CA THR A 103 -5.29 -13.71 -9.33
C THR A 103 -6.08 -13.20 -8.14
N ILE A 104 -6.43 -11.91 -8.12
CA ILE A 104 -7.25 -11.29 -7.06
C ILE A 104 -8.63 -11.96 -6.99
N ALA A 105 -9.28 -12.17 -8.14
CA ALA A 105 -10.55 -12.87 -8.20
C ALA A 105 -10.46 -14.30 -7.64
N ALA A 106 -9.39 -15.03 -7.95
CA ALA A 106 -9.17 -16.37 -7.41
C ALA A 106 -8.94 -16.38 -5.90
N ILE A 107 -8.17 -15.42 -5.37
CA ILE A 107 -7.98 -15.25 -3.93
C ILE A 107 -9.31 -14.92 -3.25
N ARG A 108 -10.08 -13.97 -3.80
CA ARG A 108 -11.41 -13.61 -3.31
C ARG A 108 -12.33 -14.84 -3.24
N SER A 109 -12.38 -15.64 -4.31
CA SER A 109 -13.14 -16.90 -4.32
C SER A 109 -12.63 -17.90 -3.28
N GLY A 110 -11.32 -17.97 -3.06
CA GLY A 110 -10.72 -18.79 -2.00
C GLY A 110 -11.18 -18.38 -0.62
N LEU A 111 -11.16 -17.08 -0.31
CA LEU A 111 -11.57 -16.53 0.99
C LEU A 111 -13.05 -16.78 1.33
N GLN A 112 -13.89 -17.07 0.33
CA GLN A 112 -15.30 -17.45 0.52
C GLN A 112 -15.50 -18.93 0.89
N THR A 113 -14.44 -19.75 0.84
CA THR A 113 -14.53 -21.18 1.15
C THR A 113 -14.40 -21.44 2.65
N SER A 114 -15.04 -22.52 3.12
CA SER A 114 -14.98 -22.95 4.53
C SER A 114 -13.55 -23.26 5.02
N THR A 115 -12.62 -23.48 4.10
CA THR A 115 -11.20 -23.66 4.41
C THR A 115 -10.61 -22.49 5.21
N PHE A 116 -11.14 -21.27 5.01
CA PHE A 116 -10.74 -20.04 5.68
C PHE A 116 -11.56 -19.71 6.94
N ASP A 117 -12.45 -20.61 7.39
CA ASP A 117 -13.26 -20.41 8.60
C ASP A 117 -12.41 -20.24 9.87
N HIS A 118 -11.16 -20.68 9.82
CA HIS A 118 -10.20 -20.59 10.94
C HIS A 118 -9.14 -19.51 10.75
N LEU A 119 -9.25 -18.68 9.70
CA LEU A 119 -8.25 -17.66 9.41
C LEU A 119 -8.18 -16.64 10.57
N THR A 120 -6.99 -16.50 11.14
CA THR A 120 -6.70 -15.53 12.21
C THR A 120 -5.56 -14.58 11.85
N ASP A 121 -4.69 -14.96 10.91
CA ASP A 121 -3.57 -14.16 10.43
C ASP A 121 -3.69 -13.95 8.92
N LEU A 122 -3.80 -12.69 8.51
CA LEU A 122 -3.90 -12.29 7.11
C LEU A 122 -2.82 -11.26 6.76
N ARG A 123 -2.01 -11.61 5.76
CA ARG A 123 -0.99 -10.74 5.17
C ARG A 123 -1.27 -10.51 3.69
N LEU A 124 -1.52 -9.27 3.32
CA LEU A 124 -1.79 -8.86 1.95
C LEU A 124 -0.71 -7.88 1.48
N GLU A 125 0.18 -8.31 0.59
CA GLU A 125 1.09 -7.41 -0.11
C GLU A 125 0.61 -7.28 -1.56
N LEU A 126 -0.11 -6.20 -1.84
CA LEU A 126 -0.87 -5.97 -3.06
C LEU A 126 -0.29 -4.80 -3.87
N PRO A 127 -0.49 -4.77 -5.21
CA PRO A 127 0.03 -3.69 -6.04
C PRO A 127 -0.52 -2.31 -5.68
N SER A 128 -1.84 -2.20 -5.49
CA SER A 128 -2.55 -0.94 -5.26
C SER A 128 -3.60 -1.09 -4.15
N THR A 129 -3.97 0.03 -3.50
CA THR A 129 -5.06 0.11 -2.51
C THR A 129 -6.39 -0.38 -3.08
N TYR A 130 -6.62 -0.18 -4.39
CA TYR A 130 -7.81 -0.67 -5.11
C TYR A 130 -8.05 -2.17 -4.90
N PHE A 131 -6.98 -2.96 -4.94
CA PHE A 131 -7.11 -4.42 -4.84
C PHE A 131 -7.34 -4.92 -3.42
N VAL A 132 -7.16 -4.09 -2.39
CA VAL A 132 -7.48 -4.47 -1.01
C VAL A 132 -8.96 -4.78 -0.89
N GLU A 133 -9.82 -3.84 -1.31
CA GLU A 133 -11.27 -4.01 -1.30
C GLU A 133 -11.70 -5.23 -2.13
N GLN A 134 -11.18 -5.35 -3.36
CA GLN A 134 -11.50 -6.45 -4.26
C GLN A 134 -11.13 -7.82 -3.68
N THR A 135 -10.04 -7.88 -2.91
CA THR A 135 -9.60 -9.13 -2.26
C THR A 135 -10.52 -9.49 -1.09
N VAL A 136 -10.79 -8.52 -0.21
CA VAL A 136 -11.42 -8.75 1.09
C VAL A 136 -12.95 -8.79 1.03
N ASP A 137 -13.55 -8.42 -0.09
CA ASP A 137 -14.98 -8.62 -0.36
C ASP A 137 -15.36 -10.12 -0.41
N GLY A 138 -14.37 -11.02 -0.47
CA GLY A 138 -14.57 -12.46 -0.27
C GLY A 138 -14.83 -12.85 1.19
N MET A 139 -14.59 -11.96 2.16
CA MET A 139 -14.71 -12.25 3.59
C MET A 139 -15.99 -11.67 4.18
N ASP A 140 -16.79 -12.53 4.82
CA ASP A 140 -17.92 -12.09 5.63
C ASP A 140 -17.50 -11.43 6.95
N GLN A 141 -18.45 -10.81 7.65
CA GLN A 141 -18.16 -10.11 8.90
C GLN A 141 -17.68 -11.05 10.02
N GLU A 142 -18.07 -12.33 10.01
CA GLU A 142 -17.58 -13.29 11.00
C GLU A 142 -16.09 -13.56 10.78
N ALA A 143 -15.66 -13.77 9.53
CA ALA A 143 -14.26 -13.94 9.16
C ALA A 143 -13.42 -12.72 9.55
N ARG A 144 -13.90 -11.51 9.25
CA ARG A 144 -13.22 -10.27 9.64
C ARG A 144 -13.12 -10.12 11.16
N ASN A 145 -14.13 -10.55 11.91
CA ASN A 145 -14.10 -10.56 13.37
C ASN A 145 -13.18 -11.64 13.95
N ARG A 146 -12.84 -12.69 13.20
CA ARG A 146 -11.90 -13.72 13.68
C ARG A 146 -10.43 -13.30 13.54
N LEU A 147 -10.14 -12.36 12.63
CA LEU A 147 -8.79 -11.87 12.44
C LEU A 147 -8.21 -11.29 13.74
N LYS A 148 -7.00 -11.74 14.04
CA LYS A 148 -6.15 -11.27 15.14
C LYS A 148 -4.94 -10.52 14.61
N HIS A 149 -4.42 -10.93 13.46
CA HIS A 149 -3.23 -10.34 12.87
C HIS A 149 -3.58 -9.91 11.44
N LEU A 150 -3.44 -8.61 11.18
CA LEU A 150 -3.63 -8.03 9.86
C LEU A 150 -2.38 -7.24 9.46
N TYR A 151 -1.81 -7.59 8.31
CA TYR A 151 -0.75 -6.82 7.68
C TYR A 151 -1.14 -6.52 6.23
N ILE A 152 -1.16 -5.24 5.87
CA ILE A 152 -1.41 -4.79 4.50
C ILE A 152 -0.20 -3.98 4.06
N ARG A 153 0.35 -4.33 2.89
CA ARG A 153 1.40 -3.57 2.22
C ARG A 153 1.01 -3.24 0.80
N ILE A 154 1.07 -1.97 0.44
CA ILE A 154 0.95 -1.52 -0.94
C ILE A 154 2.35 -1.53 -1.57
N LEU A 155 2.49 -2.14 -2.75
CA LEU A 155 3.78 -2.51 -3.33
C LEU A 155 4.23 -1.66 -4.52
N ASP A 156 3.31 -1.02 -5.24
CA ASP A 156 3.67 -0.23 -6.42
C ASP A 156 4.36 1.08 -6.04
N GLN A 157 5.64 1.21 -6.40
CA GLN A 157 6.51 2.34 -6.10
C GLN A 157 6.65 3.31 -7.28
N THR A 158 5.90 3.10 -8.35
CA THR A 158 5.95 3.98 -9.52
C THR A 158 5.16 5.27 -9.26
N GLY A 159 5.51 6.34 -9.96
CA GLY A 159 4.86 7.63 -9.78
C GLY A 159 5.43 8.48 -8.65
N VAL A 160 4.90 9.69 -8.55
CA VAL A 160 5.31 10.70 -7.57
C VAL A 160 5.08 10.19 -6.16
N ALA A 161 6.07 10.40 -5.28
CA ALA A 161 6.08 9.85 -3.92
C ALA A 161 5.94 8.31 -3.86
N GLY A 162 6.30 7.56 -4.91
CA GLY A 162 6.28 6.08 -4.88
C GLY A 162 7.60 5.44 -4.42
N CYS A 163 8.75 5.99 -4.80
CA CYS A 163 10.07 5.37 -4.58
C CYS A 163 11.07 6.27 -3.86
N HIS A 164 11.38 5.98 -2.59
CA HIS A 164 12.38 6.73 -1.81
C HIS A 164 13.82 6.58 -2.30
N GLU A 165 14.20 5.41 -2.85
CA GLU A 165 15.57 5.13 -3.33
C GLU A 165 15.96 5.97 -4.55
N TRP A 166 14.98 6.37 -5.35
CA TRP A 166 15.17 7.22 -6.52
C TRP A 166 15.24 8.70 -6.19
N LEU A 167 14.55 9.09 -5.13
CA LEU A 167 14.50 10.45 -4.63
C LEU A 167 15.84 10.86 -4.01
N GLY A 168 16.61 9.95 -3.42
CA GLY A 168 17.92 10.26 -2.84
C GLY A 168 19.02 10.72 -3.82
N THR A 169 18.81 10.59 -5.13
CA THR A 169 19.79 10.98 -6.18
C THR A 169 19.48 12.30 -6.89
N LEU A 170 18.28 12.86 -6.74
CA LEU A 170 17.85 14.11 -7.41
C LEU A 170 17.64 15.28 -6.43
N LEU A 171 17.75 15.04 -5.13
CA LEU A 171 17.46 16.02 -4.09
C LEU A 171 18.67 16.87 -3.72
N ASP A 172 18.86 17.96 -4.45
CA ASP A 172 19.29 19.21 -3.83
C ASP A 172 18.21 20.31 -3.86
N ASP A 173 17.13 20.22 -4.68
CA ASP A 173 16.18 21.35 -4.85
C ASP A 173 14.65 21.08 -4.73
N ASP A 174 14.11 19.85 -4.86
CA ASP A 174 12.65 19.63 -4.91
C ASP A 174 12.10 18.75 -3.76
N SER A 175 11.92 19.32 -2.57
CA SER A 175 11.33 18.61 -1.41
C SER A 175 9.84 18.28 -1.58
N ASP A 176 9.12 19.02 -2.41
CA ASP A 176 7.65 19.03 -2.44
C ASP A 176 7.08 17.96 -3.40
N ALA A 177 7.92 17.37 -4.23
CA ALA A 177 7.58 16.16 -5.00
C ALA A 177 7.69 14.88 -4.15
N LEU A 178 8.35 14.95 -2.98
CA LEU A 178 8.61 13.78 -2.11
C LEU A 178 7.40 13.35 -1.30
N ASP A 179 6.46 14.26 -1.12
CA ASP A 179 5.26 14.08 -0.34
C ASP A 179 4.01 13.93 -1.22
N GLY A 180 4.14 14.07 -2.55
CA GLY A 180 3.02 13.84 -3.45
C GLY A 180 1.84 14.79 -3.23
N THR A 181 2.08 15.99 -2.67
CA THR A 181 1.06 17.06 -2.61
C THR A 181 1.16 18.09 -3.70
N THR A 182 2.25 18.10 -4.45
CA THR A 182 2.29 18.87 -5.68
C THR A 182 1.19 18.34 -6.60
N GLU A 183 0.20 19.19 -6.88
CA GLU A 183 -0.70 19.01 -8.02
C GLU A 183 0.19 18.67 -9.20
N LEU A 184 0.10 17.43 -9.67
CA LEU A 184 0.93 16.96 -10.77
C LEU A 184 0.65 17.88 -11.95
N ASP A 185 1.58 18.78 -12.26
CA ASP A 185 1.56 19.46 -13.53
C ASP A 185 1.86 18.39 -14.58
N PHE A 186 0.81 17.74 -15.07
CA PHE A 186 0.89 16.75 -16.15
C PHE A 186 1.46 17.36 -17.45
N ASN A 187 1.61 18.69 -17.54
CA ASN A 187 2.28 19.38 -18.64
C ASN A 187 3.77 19.68 -18.36
N SER A 188 4.23 19.51 -17.12
CA SER A 188 5.65 19.40 -16.82
C SER A 188 6.09 17.98 -17.19
N PRO A 189 7.29 17.77 -17.73
CA PRO A 189 7.83 16.42 -17.89
C PRO A 189 7.97 15.80 -16.50
N ASN A 190 6.92 15.11 -16.06
CA ASN A 190 6.87 14.49 -14.75
C ASN A 190 8.00 13.47 -14.66
N PRO A 191 9.03 13.68 -13.82
CA PRO A 191 10.21 12.82 -13.81
C PRO A 191 9.98 11.46 -13.14
N TYR A 192 8.70 11.13 -12.89
CA TYR A 192 8.28 9.94 -12.16
C TYR A 192 7.18 9.22 -12.95
N PRO A 193 7.54 8.42 -13.97
CA PRO A 193 6.56 7.67 -14.74
C PRO A 193 5.78 6.72 -13.83
N PHE A 194 4.48 6.60 -14.11
CA PHE A 194 3.55 5.71 -13.43
C PHE A 194 3.54 4.35 -14.12
N SER A 195 3.35 3.28 -13.34
CA SER A 195 2.92 2.00 -13.89
C SER A 195 1.53 2.16 -14.50
N ASN A 196 1.16 1.21 -15.36
CA ASN A 196 -0.21 1.11 -15.85
C ASN A 196 -1.26 0.99 -14.73
N LEU A 197 -0.93 0.37 -13.58
CA LEU A 197 -1.84 0.28 -12.44
C LEU A 197 -1.95 1.59 -11.65
N GLN A 198 -0.87 2.34 -11.44
CA GLN A 198 -0.99 3.66 -10.81
C GLN A 198 -1.71 4.65 -11.72
N PHE A 199 -1.58 4.50 -13.04
CA PHE A 199 -2.31 5.33 -14.00
C PHE A 199 -3.82 5.05 -13.96
N GLU A 200 -4.22 3.77 -13.87
CA GLU A 200 -5.63 3.37 -13.88
C GLU A 200 -6.29 3.46 -12.49
N TYR A 201 -5.56 3.10 -11.43
CA TYR A 201 -6.04 3.03 -10.06
C TYR A 201 -5.03 3.66 -9.07
N PRO A 202 -4.91 5.00 -9.03
CA PRO A 202 -4.03 5.70 -8.10
C PRO A 202 -4.31 5.35 -6.64
N ASN A 203 -3.25 5.12 -5.86
CA ASN A 203 -3.43 4.71 -4.45
C ASN A 203 -4.22 5.72 -3.61
N ILE A 204 -4.04 7.02 -3.89
CA ILE A 204 -4.66 8.14 -3.19
C ILE A 204 -6.19 8.15 -3.34
N ASP A 205 -6.70 7.73 -4.49
CA ASP A 205 -8.12 7.73 -4.82
C ASP A 205 -8.84 6.47 -4.30
N HIS A 206 -8.12 5.35 -4.17
CA HIS A 206 -8.70 4.04 -3.87
C HIS A 206 -8.41 3.52 -2.45
N GLN A 207 -7.94 4.37 -1.55
CA GLN A 207 -7.63 3.99 -0.16
C GLN A 207 -8.86 3.79 0.73
N LEU A 208 -10.05 4.28 0.36
CA LEU A 208 -11.26 4.15 1.19
C LEU A 208 -11.58 2.69 1.53
N GLY A 209 -11.57 1.79 0.54
CA GLY A 209 -11.88 0.38 0.73
C GLY A 209 -10.88 -0.34 1.65
N LEU A 210 -9.62 0.09 1.67
CA LEU A 210 -8.62 -0.38 2.65
C LEU A 210 -9.06 0.00 4.06
N TRP A 211 -9.43 1.26 4.28
CA TRP A 211 -9.80 1.76 5.60
C TRP A 211 -11.13 1.17 6.10
N GLU A 212 -12.10 0.97 5.22
CA GLU A 212 -13.35 0.27 5.54
C GLU A 212 -13.10 -1.19 5.92
N PHE A 213 -12.17 -1.86 5.25
CA PHE A 213 -11.78 -3.21 5.64
C PHE A 213 -11.13 -3.25 7.01
N VAL A 214 -10.12 -2.38 7.26
CA VAL A 214 -9.45 -2.29 8.56
C VAL A 214 -10.46 -1.98 9.67
N SER A 215 -11.38 -1.05 9.45
CA SER A 215 -12.39 -0.66 10.45
C SER A 215 -13.40 -1.77 10.75
N SER A 216 -13.65 -2.67 9.79
CA SER A 216 -14.52 -3.83 9.96
C SER A 216 -13.90 -4.97 10.77
N CYS A 217 -12.58 -4.96 11.01
CA CYS A 217 -11.86 -5.99 11.76
C CYS A 217 -11.81 -5.65 13.27
N ARG A 218 -12.68 -6.27 14.08
CA ARG A 218 -12.90 -5.82 15.48
C ARG A 218 -11.92 -6.38 16.51
N ASN A 219 -11.30 -7.53 16.25
CA ASN A 219 -10.56 -8.31 17.24
C ASN A 219 -9.04 -8.35 17.01
N LEU A 220 -8.49 -7.40 16.25
CA LEU A 220 -7.06 -7.38 15.95
C LEU A 220 -6.22 -7.20 17.23
N GLU A 221 -5.21 -8.06 17.37
CA GLU A 221 -4.11 -7.97 18.31
C GLU A 221 -2.87 -7.31 17.66
N SER A 222 -2.74 -7.40 16.33
CA SER A 222 -1.72 -6.65 15.58
C SER A 222 -2.25 -6.07 14.27
N LEU A 223 -1.87 -4.83 14.00
CA LEU A 223 -2.16 -4.11 12.76
C LEU A 223 -0.85 -3.58 12.15
N GLY A 224 -0.57 -3.96 10.91
CA GLY A 224 0.51 -3.40 10.10
C GLY A 224 -0.04 -2.80 8.82
N ILE A 225 0.21 -1.52 8.57
CA ILE A 225 -0.09 -0.84 7.31
C ILE A 225 1.21 -0.23 6.80
N GLU A 226 1.65 -0.70 5.64
CA GLU A 226 2.79 -0.12 4.94
C GLU A 226 2.37 0.27 3.53
N ALA A 227 2.82 1.43 3.08
CA ALA A 227 2.60 1.84 1.71
C ALA A 227 3.87 2.40 1.10
N THR A 228 3.84 2.54 -0.20
CA THR A 228 4.89 3.16 -1.01
C THR A 228 4.57 4.64 -1.20
N HIS A 229 3.30 4.95 -1.47
CA HIS A 229 2.73 6.29 -1.42
C HIS A 229 2.15 6.56 -0.04
N TYR A 230 2.06 7.83 0.37
CA TYR A 230 1.42 8.16 1.63
C TYR A 230 -0.09 7.88 1.58
N LEU A 231 -0.60 7.15 2.57
CA LEU A 231 -2.04 6.96 2.75
C LEU A 231 -2.55 7.85 3.88
N ASP A 232 -3.77 8.34 3.76
CA ASP A 232 -4.43 9.19 4.74
C ASP A 232 -5.12 8.36 5.83
N LEU A 233 -4.45 8.22 6.98
CA LEU A 233 -5.02 7.56 8.15
C LEU A 233 -6.26 8.30 8.68
N THR A 234 -6.40 9.58 8.38
CA THR A 234 -7.60 10.33 8.73
C THR A 234 -8.80 9.87 7.94
N MET A 235 -8.71 8.95 6.98
CA MET A 235 -9.89 8.29 6.40
C MET A 235 -10.39 7.09 7.22
N LEU A 236 -9.59 6.61 8.19
CA LEU A 236 -9.98 5.51 9.06
C LEU A 236 -11.11 5.95 10.00
N ARG A 237 -12.29 5.36 9.81
CA ARG A 237 -13.50 5.61 10.60
C ARG A 237 -13.97 4.31 11.21
N PHE A 238 -13.71 4.13 12.51
CA PHE A 238 -14.37 3.08 13.27
C PHE A 238 -15.74 3.59 13.73
N GLY A 239 -16.78 2.76 13.60
CA GLY A 239 -18.13 3.08 14.07
C GLY A 239 -18.25 3.21 15.60
N GLU A 240 -19.48 3.27 16.11
CA GLU A 240 -19.75 3.44 17.54
C GLU A 240 -19.34 2.23 18.40
N ALA A 241 -19.12 1.06 17.79
CA ALA A 241 -18.70 -0.12 18.52
C ALA A 241 -17.23 -0.02 18.95
N PRO A 242 -16.87 -0.55 20.14
CA PRO A 242 -15.47 -0.76 20.49
C PRO A 242 -14.81 -1.64 19.42
N ALA A 243 -13.70 -1.17 18.87
CA ALA A 243 -12.90 -1.87 17.87
C ALA A 243 -11.44 -1.83 18.31
N LEU A 244 -10.68 -2.89 18.05
CA LEU A 244 -9.24 -2.95 18.36
C LEU A 244 -8.90 -2.86 19.86
N LEU A 245 -9.81 -3.28 20.75
CA LEU A 245 -9.59 -3.27 22.21
C LEU A 245 -8.34 -4.05 22.65
N ASN A 246 -7.94 -5.03 21.84
CA ASN A 246 -6.82 -5.93 22.11
C ASN A 246 -5.56 -5.58 21.32
N LEU A 247 -5.51 -4.42 20.66
CA LEU A 247 -4.37 -4.04 19.83
C LEU A 247 -3.10 -3.91 20.69
N ARG A 248 -2.11 -4.76 20.40
CA ARG A 248 -0.81 -4.81 21.10
C ARG A 248 0.34 -4.37 20.22
N VAL A 249 0.23 -4.57 18.91
CA VAL A 249 1.29 -4.25 17.95
C VAL A 249 0.73 -3.37 16.85
N LEU A 250 1.32 -2.19 16.68
CA LEU A 250 0.98 -1.26 15.62
C LEU A 250 2.23 -0.94 14.80
N THR A 251 2.16 -1.18 13.49
CA THR A 251 3.22 -0.82 12.53
C THR A 251 2.61 0.03 11.43
N LEU A 252 3.06 1.26 11.30
CA LEU A 252 2.60 2.20 10.28
C LEU A 252 3.80 2.70 9.49
N SER A 253 3.72 2.66 8.16
CA SER A 253 4.73 3.20 7.27
C SER A 253 4.10 4.00 6.14
N ARG A 254 4.65 5.20 5.87
CA ARG A 254 4.20 6.08 4.77
C ARG A 254 2.73 6.46 4.92
N LEU A 255 2.42 7.22 5.97
CA LEU A 255 1.05 7.68 6.26
C LEU A 255 0.99 9.18 6.57
N TYR A 256 -0.12 9.79 6.18
CA TYR A 256 -0.61 11.05 6.74
C TYR A 256 -1.51 10.81 7.93
N ILE A 257 -1.31 11.61 8.97
CA ILE A 257 -2.06 11.51 10.21
C ILE A 257 -2.40 12.91 10.74
N THR A 258 -3.42 12.97 11.58
CA THR A 258 -3.48 13.96 12.67
C THR A 258 -3.03 13.31 13.97
N SER A 259 -2.54 14.08 14.94
CA SER A 259 -2.23 13.59 16.29
C SER A 259 -3.41 12.80 16.87
N SER A 260 -4.61 13.35 16.71
CA SER A 260 -5.87 12.74 17.14
C SER A 260 -6.16 11.41 16.43
N SER A 261 -5.91 11.29 15.12
CA SER A 261 -6.16 10.04 14.39
C SER A 261 -5.31 8.87 14.92
N LEU A 262 -4.02 9.12 15.19
CA LEU A 262 -3.09 8.12 15.72
C LEU A 262 -3.39 7.79 17.19
N ILE A 263 -3.67 8.80 18.00
CA ILE A 263 -4.09 8.61 19.41
C ILE A 263 -5.37 7.77 19.46
N ASN A 264 -6.38 8.09 18.64
CA ASN A 264 -7.63 7.34 18.58
C ASN A 264 -7.41 5.89 18.14
N LEU A 265 -6.51 5.65 17.19
CA LEU A 265 -6.15 4.29 16.77
C LEU A 265 -5.50 3.49 17.91
N CYS A 266 -4.67 4.14 18.73
CA CYS A 266 -4.04 3.52 19.89
C CYS A 266 -5.00 3.37 21.08
N ASN A 267 -5.99 4.25 21.21
CA ASN A 267 -6.82 4.40 22.41
C ASN A 267 -8.33 4.18 22.19
N ARG A 268 -8.71 3.12 21.49
CA ARG A 268 -10.13 2.77 21.29
C ARG A 268 -10.82 2.13 22.51
N ASN A 269 -10.18 2.14 23.68
CA ASN A 269 -10.68 1.60 24.95
C ASN A 269 -11.61 2.56 25.71
N MET A 270 -12.05 3.67 25.11
CA MET A 270 -12.96 4.62 25.77
C MET A 270 -14.35 3.98 25.99
N PRO A 271 -14.87 3.94 27.24
CA PRO A 271 -16.16 3.32 27.53
C PRO A 271 -17.30 4.19 26.97
N LEU A 272 -18.18 3.59 26.16
CA LEU A 272 -19.43 4.23 25.71
C LEU A 272 -20.50 4.32 26.81
N SER A 273 -20.29 3.78 28.01
CA SER A 273 -21.34 3.72 29.03
C SER A 273 -20.77 3.53 30.43
N THR A 274 -21.00 4.52 31.31
CA THR A 274 -21.19 4.47 32.78
C THR A 274 -20.30 3.63 33.70
N SER A 275 -19.39 2.79 33.22
CA SER A 275 -18.43 2.07 34.06
C SER A 275 -17.17 2.93 34.25
N THR A 276 -16.87 3.26 35.50
CA THR A 276 -15.66 3.96 35.94
C THR A 276 -14.36 3.16 35.75
N GLU A 277 -14.43 1.96 35.18
CA GLU A 277 -13.25 1.14 34.90
C GLU A 277 -12.66 1.53 33.53
N TYR A 278 -11.69 2.45 33.60
CA TYR A 278 -10.83 2.77 32.46
C TYR A 278 -9.97 1.54 32.13
N GLN A 279 -10.19 0.91 30.98
CA GLN A 279 -9.29 -0.15 30.53
C GLN A 279 -8.05 0.52 29.93
N PRO A 280 -6.83 0.30 30.49
CA PRO A 280 -5.63 0.94 29.99
C PRO A 280 -5.34 0.51 28.55
N CYS A 281 -4.66 1.37 27.77
CA CYS A 281 -4.19 1.02 26.44
C CYS A 281 -3.37 -0.28 26.48
N GLN A 282 -3.65 -1.20 25.55
CA GLN A 282 -3.02 -2.52 25.49
C GLN A 282 -1.77 -2.54 24.61
N LEU A 283 -1.41 -1.42 23.99
CA LEU A 283 -0.29 -1.30 23.07
C LEU A 283 1.03 -1.64 23.75
N GLN A 284 1.78 -2.57 23.15
CA GLN A 284 3.08 -3.05 23.61
C GLN A 284 4.21 -2.67 22.65
N ARG A 285 3.92 -2.60 21.35
CA ARG A 285 4.91 -2.29 20.32
C ARG A 285 4.34 -1.30 19.33
N LEU A 286 5.10 -0.24 19.08
CA LEU A 286 4.77 0.80 18.12
C LEU A 286 5.94 1.01 17.17
N SER A 287 5.68 0.92 15.87
CA SER A 287 6.66 1.18 14.81
C SER A 287 6.06 2.21 13.86
N LEU A 288 6.67 3.39 13.77
CA LEU A 288 6.27 4.46 12.87
C LEU A 288 7.44 4.78 11.93
N LYS A 289 7.22 4.60 10.62
CA LYS A 289 8.20 4.88 9.57
C LYS A 289 7.67 5.90 8.59
N ASP A 290 8.38 7.00 8.39
CA ASP A 290 8.01 7.99 7.39
C ASP A 290 6.53 8.39 7.54
N VAL A 291 6.16 8.77 8.76
CA VAL A 291 4.80 9.18 9.11
C VAL A 291 4.81 10.68 9.31
N LYS A 292 3.83 11.36 8.73
CA LYS A 292 3.74 12.81 8.70
C LYS A 292 2.45 13.30 9.34
N ILE A 293 2.54 14.31 10.22
CA ILE A 293 1.37 15.02 10.73
C ILE A 293 1.03 16.16 9.76
N TYR A 294 -0.25 16.32 9.39
CA TYR A 294 -0.73 17.48 8.64
C TYR A 294 -0.36 18.80 9.33
N GLU A 295 -0.18 19.89 8.58
CA GLU A 295 0.20 21.20 9.15
C GLU A 295 -0.76 21.66 10.26
N ASP A 296 -2.07 21.44 10.08
CA ASP A 296 -3.12 21.73 11.06
C ASP A 296 -3.57 20.48 11.86
N GLY A 297 -2.84 19.38 11.72
CA GLY A 297 -3.16 18.07 12.27
C GLY A 297 -2.76 17.85 13.72
N GLY A 298 -2.17 18.84 14.38
CA GLY A 298 -1.65 18.78 15.75
C GLY A 298 -0.14 18.49 15.80
N ASP A 299 0.35 18.08 16.96
CA ASP A 299 1.80 17.98 17.22
C ASP A 299 2.25 16.59 17.65
N TRP A 300 3.50 16.26 17.31
CA TRP A 300 4.15 15.04 17.81
C TRP A 300 4.26 15.02 19.34
N ASP A 301 4.35 16.19 19.99
CA ASP A 301 4.36 16.31 21.45
C ASP A 301 3.08 15.74 22.10
N GLU A 302 1.92 15.96 21.47
CA GLU A 302 0.64 15.40 21.94
C GLU A 302 0.65 13.87 21.86
N VAL A 303 1.17 13.32 20.76
CA VAL A 303 1.30 11.87 20.55
C VAL A 303 2.25 11.27 21.58
N PHE A 304 3.44 11.86 21.78
CA PHE A 304 4.42 11.34 22.74
C PHE A 304 3.94 11.46 24.18
N THR A 305 3.29 12.58 24.54
CA THR A 305 2.64 12.73 25.85
C THR A 305 1.58 11.67 26.07
N PHE A 306 0.74 11.40 25.06
CA PHE A 306 -0.24 10.33 25.13
C PHE A 306 0.42 8.96 25.35
N LEU A 307 1.45 8.61 24.56
CA LEU A 307 2.14 7.33 24.70
C LEU A 307 2.77 7.18 26.10
N LEU A 308 3.38 8.24 26.63
CA LEU A 308 4.02 8.25 27.95
C LEU A 308 3.00 8.05 29.09
N VAL A 309 1.86 8.75 29.02
CA VAL A 309 0.88 8.79 30.12
C VAL A 309 -0.13 7.64 30.04
N HIS A 310 -0.54 7.26 28.83
CA HIS A 310 -1.69 6.38 28.61
C HIS A 310 -1.35 4.99 28.07
N CYS A 311 -0.09 4.71 27.70
CA CYS A 311 0.34 3.39 27.22
C CYS A 311 1.34 2.73 28.20
N PRO A 312 0.91 2.33 29.42
CA PRO A 312 1.82 1.78 30.44
C PRO A 312 2.42 0.41 30.08
N ARG A 313 1.90 -0.25 29.05
CA ARG A 313 2.37 -1.56 28.56
C ARG A 313 3.35 -1.43 27.38
N LEU A 314 3.67 -0.22 26.93
CA LEU A 314 4.53 0.02 25.78
C LEU A 314 5.98 -0.39 26.11
N GLU A 315 6.47 -1.42 25.44
CA GLU A 315 7.79 -2.01 25.66
C GLU A 315 8.79 -1.57 24.59
N VAL A 316 8.33 -1.43 23.34
CA VAL A 316 9.18 -1.14 22.19
C VAL A 316 8.56 -0.03 21.36
N VAL A 317 9.36 1.01 21.12
CA VAL A 317 9.07 2.07 20.16
C VAL A 317 10.16 2.11 19.10
N TRP A 318 9.77 2.19 17.85
CA TRP A 318 10.67 2.43 16.72
C TRP A 318 10.13 3.57 15.88
N PHE A 319 10.90 4.64 15.79
CA PHE A 319 10.55 5.84 15.06
C PHE A 319 11.64 6.12 14.02
N HIS A 320 11.23 6.35 12.80
CA HIS A 320 12.13 6.71 11.71
C HIS A 320 11.43 7.70 10.80
N LEU A 321 12.04 8.87 10.56
CA LEU A 321 11.49 9.95 9.74
C LEU A 321 10.06 10.34 10.18
N LEU A 322 9.93 10.84 11.41
CA LEU A 322 8.70 11.49 11.86
C LEU A 322 8.82 12.98 11.57
N THR A 323 7.99 13.49 10.65
CA THR A 323 8.04 14.89 10.25
C THR A 323 6.64 15.48 10.22
N TYR A 324 6.57 16.76 9.86
CA TYR A 324 5.32 17.40 9.49
C TYR A 324 5.16 17.33 7.98
N PHE A 325 3.92 17.49 7.54
CA PHE A 325 3.62 17.88 6.19
C PHE A 325 4.04 19.35 6.02
N CYS A 326 4.85 19.63 5.01
CA CYS A 326 5.23 21.00 4.68
C CYS A 326 4.62 21.27 3.30
N GLU A 327 3.52 22.02 3.21
CA GLU A 327 3.23 22.71 1.96
C GLU A 327 4.27 23.84 1.84
N HIS A 328 4.95 23.96 0.71
CA HIS A 328 5.78 25.12 0.39
C HIS A 328 5.25 25.85 -0.83
#